data_AF-A0A292SQ32-F1
#
_entry.id   AF-A0A292SQ32-F1
#
_cell.length_a   1.000
_cell.length_b   1.000
_cell.length_c   1.000
_cell.angle_alpha   90.00
_cell.angle_beta   90.00
_cell.angle_gamma   90.00
#
_symmetry.space_group_name_H-M   'P 1'
#
loop_
_entity.id
_entity.type
_entity.pdbx_description
1 polymer ?
#
loop_
_entity_poly.entity_id
_entity_poly.type
_entity_poly.pdbx_seq_one_letter_code
_entity_poly.pdbx_strand_id
1 'polypeptide(L)'
;MSNDEKVVSLSRAKHENDTKKEEDNNQGFQPVYCSFCGRPNTKVVKMVKGPGVNICSECTMIAVQYLILEDKMPSGEAQKILDAFWAKLD
;
A
#
# COMPACT_ATOMS: atom_id res chain seq x y z
N MET A 1 5.19 11.14 12.83
CA MET A 1 4.78 10.60 11.51
C MET A 1 3.27 10.47 11.52
N SER A 2 2.56 11.14 10.61
CA SER A 2 1.09 11.05 10.54
C SER A 2 0.67 9.70 9.96
N ASN A 3 -0.54 9.22 10.28
CA ASN A 3 -1.08 7.97 9.70
C ASN A 3 -1.21 8.05 8.17
N ASP A 4 -1.40 9.26 7.61
CA ASP A 4 -1.43 9.53 6.17
C ASP A 4 -0.09 9.26 5.48
N GLU A 5 1.04 9.51 6.16
CA GLU A 5 2.39 9.35 5.62
C GLU A 5 2.73 7.87 5.34
N LYS A 6 2.00 6.94 5.96
CA LYS A 6 2.14 5.50 5.74
C LYS A 6 1.43 5.00 4.48
N VAL A 7 0.60 5.82 3.83
CA VAL A 7 -0.20 5.42 2.66
C VAL A 7 0.40 6.01 1.39
N VAL A 8 0.84 5.15 0.47
CA VAL A 8 1.35 5.54 -0.85
C VAL A 8 0.26 5.31 -1.90
N SER A 9 -0.07 6.33 -2.68
CA SER A 9 -1.01 6.22 -3.82
C SER A 9 -0.23 6.11 -5.13
N LEU A 10 -0.49 5.06 -5.92
CA LEU A 10 0.13 4.87 -7.23
C LEU A 10 -0.74 5.35 -8.40
N SER A 11 -1.93 5.89 -8.11
CA SER A 11 -2.83 6.38 -9.16
C SER A 11 -2.25 7.64 -9.79
N ARG A 12 -1.97 7.61 -11.11
CA ARG A 12 -1.52 8.78 -11.87
C ARG A 12 -2.60 9.86 -11.77
N ALA A 13 -2.30 10.98 -11.14
CA ALA A 13 -3.25 12.06 -10.90
C ALA A 13 -3.86 12.53 -12.23
N LYS A 14 -5.15 12.26 -12.41
CA LYS A 14 -6.00 12.88 -13.43
C LYS A 14 -7.07 13.67 -12.65
N HIS A 15 -6.95 14.99 -12.64
CA HIS A 15 -8.09 15.91 -12.43
C HIS A 15 -9.18 15.53 -13.47
N GLU A 16 -10.49 15.54 -13.28
CA GLU A 16 -11.45 16.06 -12.29
C GLU A 16 -12.79 15.33 -12.58
N ASN A 17 -13.59 14.96 -11.57
CA ASN A 17 -14.87 15.61 -11.23
C ASN A 17 -15.74 14.77 -10.25
N ASP A 18 -16.02 15.42 -9.12
CA ASP A 18 -17.28 15.54 -8.38
C ASP A 18 -18.20 14.33 -8.13
N THR A 19 -18.31 13.94 -6.85
CA THR A 19 -19.60 13.62 -6.24
C THR A 19 -19.60 14.01 -4.76
N LYS A 20 -20.25 15.13 -4.45
CA LYS A 20 -20.59 15.60 -3.09
C LYS A 20 -21.48 14.62 -2.32
N LYS A 21 -21.22 14.48 -1.02
CA LYS A 21 -22.12 14.23 0.15
C LYS A 21 -21.19 13.82 1.31
N GLU A 22 -21.25 14.28 2.55
CA GLU A 22 -22.13 15.13 3.36
C GLU A 22 -21.27 15.63 4.54
N GLU A 23 -21.67 16.74 5.15
CA GLU A 23 -21.02 17.38 6.30
C GLU A 23 -21.24 16.58 7.59
N ASP A 24 -20.16 16.21 8.29
CA ASP A 24 -20.18 16.05 9.75
C ASP A 24 -18.82 16.50 10.33
N ASN A 25 -18.88 17.43 11.28
CA ASN A 25 -17.75 18.11 11.92
C ASN A 25 -17.13 17.22 13.00
N ASN A 26 -16.50 16.13 12.56
CA ASN A 26 -15.52 15.41 13.36
C ASN A 26 -14.50 14.83 12.38
N GLN A 27 -13.44 15.59 12.07
CA GLN A 27 -12.34 15.18 11.17
C GLN A 27 -11.52 14.04 11.79
N GLY A 28 -12.17 12.89 11.93
CA GLY A 28 -11.56 11.61 12.23
C GLY A 28 -10.94 11.07 10.96
N PHE A 29 -9.63 10.84 11.02
CA PHE A 29 -8.87 10.07 10.05
C PHE A 29 -9.61 8.74 9.75
N GLN A 30 -10.15 8.60 8.53
CA GLN A 30 -10.79 7.35 8.10
C GLN A 30 -9.69 6.34 7.73
N PRO A 31 -9.52 5.24 8.49
CA PRO A 31 -8.46 4.29 8.23
C PRO A 31 -8.65 3.58 6.89
N VAL A 32 -7.55 3.45 6.15
CA VAL A 32 -7.50 2.60 4.95
C VAL A 32 -7.21 1.18 5.39
N TYR A 33 -7.91 0.20 4.82
CA TYR A 33 -7.75 -1.21 5.18
C TYR A 33 -7.07 -1.99 4.07
N CYS A 34 -6.14 -2.87 4.44
CA CYS A 34 -5.57 -3.85 3.53
C CYS A 34 -6.65 -4.84 3.09
N SER A 35 -6.84 -4.99 1.79
CA SER A 35 -7.84 -5.89 1.19
C SER A 35 -7.52 -7.37 1.41
N PHE A 36 -6.31 -7.71 1.86
CA PHE A 36 -5.85 -9.08 2.04
C PHE A 36 -5.93 -9.55 3.50
N CYS A 37 -5.33 -8.80 4.44
CA CYS A 37 -5.33 -9.18 5.87
C CYS A 37 -6.35 -8.42 6.72
N GLY A 38 -7.07 -7.43 6.16
CA GLY A 38 -8.09 -6.66 6.87
C GLY A 38 -7.55 -5.68 7.93
N ARG A 39 -6.22 -5.51 8.06
CA ARG A 39 -5.65 -4.56 9.03
C ARG A 39 -5.69 -3.12 8.51
N PRO A 40 -5.96 -2.12 9.38
CA PRO A 40 -5.90 -0.71 9.03
C PRO A 40 -4.45 -0.23 8.84
N ASN A 41 -4.24 0.87 8.12
CA ASN A 41 -2.93 1.51 7.92
C ASN A 41 -2.24 1.90 9.25
N THR A 42 -3.02 2.13 10.30
CA THR A 42 -2.52 2.44 11.64
C THR A 42 -1.80 1.26 12.30
N LYS A 43 -2.10 0.02 11.88
CA LYS A 43 -1.54 -1.23 12.41
C LYS A 43 -0.54 -1.92 11.47
N VAL A 44 -0.07 -1.24 10.42
CA VAL A 44 0.94 -1.76 9.48
C VAL A 44 2.03 -0.73 9.24
N VAL A 45 3.18 -1.17 8.73
CA VAL A 45 4.34 -0.30 8.47
C VAL A 45 4.05 0.66 7.31
N LYS A 46 3.60 0.12 6.18
CA LYS A 46 3.18 0.89 4.99
C LYS A 46 1.96 0.26 4.34
N MET A 47 1.21 1.09 3.62
CA MET A 47 0.02 0.74 2.84
C MET A 47 0.18 1.32 1.44
N VAL A 48 -0.10 0.52 0.41
CA VAL A 48 -0.25 1.00 -0.96
C VAL A 48 -1.74 1.04 -1.29
N LYS A 49 -2.23 2.22 -1.69
CA LYS A 49 -3.62 2.44 -2.12
C LYS A 49 -3.69 2.42 -3.64
N GLY A 50 -4.49 1.49 -4.17
CA GLY A 50 -4.79 1.35 -5.58
C GLY A 50 -6.27 1.64 -5.88
N PRO A 51 -6.67 1.62 -7.16
CA PRO A 51 -8.07 1.73 -7.56
C PRO A 51 -8.87 0.51 -7.05
N GLY A 52 -9.68 0.72 -6.01
CA GLY A 52 -10.57 -0.31 -5.44
C GLY A 52 -9.89 -1.40 -4.58
N VAL A 53 -8.57 -1.36 -4.41
CA VAL A 53 -7.81 -2.36 -3.65
C VAL A 53 -6.64 -1.71 -2.92
N ASN A 54 -6.35 -2.16 -1.71
CA ASN A 54 -5.19 -1.72 -0.95
C ASN A 54 -4.39 -2.92 -0.45
N ILE A 55 -3.06 -2.80 -0.41
CA ILE A 55 -2.18 -3.85 0.10
C ILE A 55 -1.20 -3.28 1.12
N CYS A 56 -1.02 -3.95 2.25
CA CYS A 56 -0.01 -3.56 3.24
C CYS A 56 1.36 -4.17 2.92
N SER A 57 2.40 -3.63 3.56
CA SER A 57 3.78 -4.09 3.39
C SER A 57 3.97 -5.59 3.69
N GLU A 58 3.31 -6.12 4.72
CA GLU A 58 3.43 -7.53 5.09
C GLU A 58 2.78 -8.46 4.05
N CYS A 59 1.57 -8.12 3.57
CA CYS A 59 0.93 -8.87 2.49
C CYS A 59 1.72 -8.78 1.18
N THR A 60 2.39 -7.66 0.93
CA THR A 60 3.28 -7.50 -0.23
C THR A 60 4.46 -8.47 -0.13
N MET A 61 5.08 -8.61 1.04
CA MET A 61 6.21 -9.54 1.25
C MET A 61 5.79 -11.01 1.07
N ILE A 62 4.62 -11.39 1.58
CA ILE A 62 4.06 -12.73 1.37
C ILE A 62 3.82 -12.98 -0.12
N ALA A 63 3.24 -12.02 -0.84
CA ALA A 63 3.02 -12.13 -2.28
C ALA A 63 4.32 -12.29 -3.06
N VAL A 64 5.36 -11.51 -2.74
CA VAL A 64 6.69 -11.64 -3.35
C VAL A 64 7.29 -13.02 -3.08
N GLN A 65 7.23 -13.50 -1.83
CA GLN A 65 7.73 -14.83 -1.46
C GLN A 65 7.04 -15.93 -2.26
N TYR A 66 5.72 -15.84 -2.43
CA TYR A 66 4.94 -16.80 -3.23
C TYR A 66 5.34 -16.77 -4.71
N LEU A 67 5.52 -15.58 -5.30
CA LEU A 67 5.95 -15.43 -6.70
C LEU A 67 7.35 -16.01 -6.95
N ILE A 68 8.26 -15.89 -5.99
CA ILE A 68 9.59 -16.51 -6.04
C ILE A 68 9.46 -18.05 -5.99
N LEU A 69 8.65 -18.58 -5.07
CA LEU A 69 8.51 -20.04 -4.90
C LEU A 69 7.86 -20.74 -6.10
N GLU A 70 7.00 -20.05 -6.84
CA GLU A 70 6.36 -20.59 -8.05
C GLU A 70 7.18 -20.35 -9.32
N ASP A 71 8.43 -19.88 -9.23
CA ASP A 71 9.27 -19.45 -10.37
C ASP A 71 8.56 -18.43 -11.29
N LYS A 72 7.56 -17.71 -10.76
CA LYS A 72 6.81 -16.64 -11.46
C LYS A 72 7.53 -15.30 -11.40
N MET A 73 8.64 -15.22 -10.68
CA MET A 73 9.52 -14.07 -10.62
C MET A 73 10.97 -14.56 -10.57
N PRO A 74 11.80 -14.32 -11.61
CA PRO A 74 13.19 -14.72 -11.59
C PRO A 74 13.93 -14.00 -10.45
N SER A 75 14.80 -14.72 -9.75
CA SER A 75 15.49 -14.26 -8.54
C SER A 75 16.22 -12.91 -8.72
N GLY A 76 16.74 -12.63 -9.92
CA GLY A 76 17.38 -11.35 -10.24
C GLY A 76 16.41 -10.14 -10.30
N GLU A 77 15.14 -10.34 -10.65
CA GLU A 77 14.12 -9.27 -10.59
C GLU A 77 13.60 -9.09 -9.17
N ALA A 78 13.39 -10.20 -8.45
CA ALA A 78 13.05 -10.16 -7.03
C ALA A 78 14.12 -9.42 -6.22
N GLN A 79 15.40 -9.68 -6.47
CA GLN A 79 16.52 -9.03 -5.78
C GLN A 79 16.52 -7.52 -6.02
N LYS A 80 16.30 -7.05 -7.26
CA LYS A 80 16.21 -5.61 -7.56
C LYS A 80 15.07 -4.93 -6.80
N ILE A 81 13.94 -5.61 -6.65
CA ILE A 81 12.79 -5.10 -5.89
C ILE A 81 13.16 -5.02 -4.41
N LEU A 82 13.73 -6.08 -3.83
CA LEU A 82 14.18 -6.12 -2.43
C LEU A 82 15.22 -5.02 -2.15
N ASP A 83 16.20 -4.86 -3.03
CA ASP A 83 17.22 -3.82 -2.95
C ASP A 83 16.57 -2.43 -2.97
N ALA A 84 15.60 -2.17 -3.84
CA ALA A 84 14.89 -0.88 -3.86
C ALA A 84 14.07 -0.62 -2.59
N PHE A 85 13.57 -1.67 -1.94
CA PHE A 85 12.85 -1.54 -0.66
C PHE A 85 13.79 -1.30 0.53
N TRP A 86 15.00 -1.86 0.53
CA TRP A 86 15.92 -1.86 1.68
C TRP A 86 17.16 -0.96 1.54
N ALA A 87 17.56 -0.56 0.33
CA ALA A 87 18.70 0.35 0.10
C ALA A 87 18.44 1.81 0.56
N LYS A 88 17.28 2.08 1.16
CA LYS A 88 16.91 3.39 1.73
C LYS A 88 16.97 3.39 3.27
N LEU A 89 17.67 2.40 3.86
CA LEU A 89 17.89 2.27 5.30
C LEU A 89 19.23 2.87 5.77
N ASP A 90 20.02 3.47 4.89
CA ASP A 90 21.14 4.36 5.25
C ASP A 90 20.74 5.84 5.12
#